data_AF-A0A6I3H579-F1
#
_entry.id   AF-A0A6I3H579-F1
#
_cell.length_a   1.000
_cell.length_b   1.000
_cell.length_c   1.000
_cell.angle_alpha   90.00
_cell.angle_beta   90.00
_cell.angle_gamma   90.00
#
_symmetry.space_group_name_H-M   'P 1'
#
loop_
_entity.id
_entity.type
_entity.pdbx_description
1 polymer ?
#
loop_
_entity_poly.entity_id
_entity_poly.type
_entity_poly.pdbx_seq_one_letter_code
_entity_poly.pdbx_strand_id
1 'polypeptide(L)'
;GAATVSEFSAVGLPALYIPYGVGNGEQKFNLLDVLAAGGAITATDKEFDEQYVRAILIPLISDSKRLAQMSESAKQAGVLDGTERFVAMIEEVVSRR
;
A
#
# COMPACT_ATOMS: atom_id res chain seq x y z
N GLY A 1 -5.90 4.38 -5.01
CA GLY A 1 -5.96 5.59 -4.15
C GLY A 1 -5.77 5.18 -2.70
N ALA A 2 -5.81 6.12 -1.74
CA ALA A 2 -5.54 5.82 -0.32
C ALA A 2 -6.35 4.63 0.22
N ALA A 3 -7.67 4.61 0.01
CA ALA A 3 -8.54 3.52 0.44
C ALA A 3 -8.09 2.14 -0.08
N THR A 4 -7.79 2.03 -1.38
CA THR A 4 -7.29 0.77 -1.98
C THR A 4 -5.98 0.30 -1.34
N VAL A 5 -5.08 1.23 -0.99
CA VAL A 5 -3.83 0.89 -0.32
C VAL A 5 -4.14 0.36 1.08
N SER A 6 -5.00 1.04 1.83
CA SER A 6 -5.44 0.60 3.16
C SER A 6 -6.12 -0.77 3.12
N GLU A 7 -7.02 -1.01 2.17
CA GLU A 7 -7.75 -2.28 2.01
C GLU A 7 -6.79 -3.44 1.69
N PHE A 8 -5.85 -3.23 0.77
CA PHE A 8 -4.86 -4.23 0.40
C PHE A 8 -3.94 -4.57 1.56
N SER A 9 -3.41 -3.54 2.25
CA SER A 9 -2.60 -3.73 3.44
C SER A 9 -3.39 -4.46 4.54
N ALA A 10 -4.67 -4.11 4.75
CA ALA A 10 -5.51 -4.75 5.77
C ALA A 10 -5.67 -6.27 5.55
N VAL A 11 -5.76 -6.71 4.29
CA VAL A 11 -5.88 -8.14 3.95
C VAL A 11 -4.54 -8.82 3.64
N GLY A 12 -3.43 -8.08 3.69
CA GLY A 12 -2.10 -8.57 3.35
C GLY A 12 -1.92 -8.89 1.86
N LEU A 13 -2.60 -8.18 0.97
CA LEU A 13 -2.46 -8.35 -0.48
C LEU A 13 -1.29 -7.52 -1.01
N PRO A 14 -0.19 -8.15 -1.48
CA PRO A 14 0.91 -7.41 -2.08
C PRO A 14 0.50 -6.80 -3.42
N ALA A 15 1.11 -5.66 -3.79
CA ALA A 15 0.75 -4.95 -5.01
C ALA A 15 1.92 -4.24 -5.72
N LEU A 16 1.73 -4.02 -7.02
CA LEU A 16 2.43 -3.02 -7.80
C LEU A 16 1.49 -1.81 -7.98
N TYR A 17 1.88 -0.67 -7.44
CA TYR A 17 1.13 0.58 -7.61
C TYR A 17 1.74 1.44 -8.71
N ILE A 18 0.88 1.89 -9.64
CA ILE A 18 1.22 2.88 -10.67
C ILE A 18 0.49 4.19 -10.32
N PRO A 19 1.13 5.15 -9.63
CA PRO A 19 0.50 6.41 -9.26
C PRO A 19 0.06 7.20 -10.49
N TYR A 20 -1.14 7.77 -10.45
CA TYR A 20 -1.66 8.56 -11.56
C TYR A 20 -0.78 9.79 -11.85
N GLY A 21 -0.17 9.82 -13.05
CA GLY A 21 0.87 10.79 -13.41
C GLY A 21 0.40 12.23 -13.70
N VAL A 22 -0.91 12.46 -13.88
CA VAL A 22 -1.47 13.78 -14.25
C VAL A 22 -2.01 14.55 -13.04
N GLY A 23 -2.17 13.90 -11.89
CA GLY A 23 -2.68 14.54 -10.66
C GLY A 23 -1.65 15.45 -9.97
N ASN A 24 -1.99 15.93 -8.78
CA ASN A 24 -1.08 16.70 -7.91
C ASN A 24 0.07 15.88 -7.30
N GLY A 25 0.22 14.61 -7.71
CA GLY A 25 1.27 13.71 -7.24
C GLY A 25 1.06 13.14 -5.84
N GLU A 26 -0.08 13.41 -5.18
CA GLU A 26 -0.26 12.97 -3.78
C GLU A 26 -0.39 11.46 -3.61
N GLN A 27 -0.76 10.74 -4.67
CA GLN A 27 -0.94 9.29 -4.59
C GLN A 27 0.34 8.55 -4.17
N LYS A 28 1.53 9.10 -4.45
CA LYS A 28 2.79 8.50 -4.02
C LYS A 28 2.96 8.49 -2.50
N PHE A 29 2.36 9.45 -1.81
CA PHE A 29 2.46 9.55 -0.35
C PHE A 29 1.60 8.48 0.35
N ASN A 30 0.48 8.08 -0.27
CA ASN A 30 -0.33 6.97 0.23
C ASN A 30 0.44 5.63 0.27
N LEU A 31 1.54 5.52 -0.47
CA LEU A 31 2.30 4.27 -0.62
C LEU A 31 3.46 4.15 0.38
N LEU A 32 3.85 5.24 1.06
CA LEU A 32 5.13 5.30 1.79
C LEU A 32 5.26 4.15 2.81
N ASP A 33 4.24 3.92 3.62
CA ASP A 33 4.29 2.92 4.69
C ASP A 33 4.36 1.49 4.14
N VAL A 34 3.55 1.16 3.14
CA VAL A 34 3.55 -0.20 2.55
C VAL A 34 4.81 -0.47 1.72
N LEU A 35 5.38 0.54 1.07
CA LEU A 35 6.67 0.44 0.38
C LEU A 35 7.81 0.25 1.38
N ALA A 36 7.81 1.02 2.48
CA ALA A 36 8.82 0.90 3.54
C ALA A 36 8.78 -0.46 4.24
N ALA A 37 7.59 -1.03 4.44
CA ALA A 37 7.41 -2.37 4.96
C ALA A 37 7.84 -3.48 3.98
N GLY A 38 7.99 -3.16 2.68
CA GLY A 38 8.25 -4.14 1.62
C GLY A 38 7.01 -4.90 1.18
N GLY A 39 5.81 -4.43 1.53
CA GLY A 39 4.53 -5.05 1.16
C GLY A 39 4.10 -4.77 -0.29
N ALA A 40 4.72 -3.77 -0.93
CA ALA A 40 4.41 -3.38 -2.29
C ALA A 40 5.66 -2.94 -3.05
N ILE A 41 5.52 -2.83 -4.36
CA ILE A 41 6.45 -2.11 -5.25
C ILE A 41 5.69 -1.02 -6.00
N THR A 42 6.42 -0.11 -6.63
CA THR A 42 5.83 0.95 -7.45
C THR A 42 6.65 1.16 -8.72
N ALA A 43 5.99 1.66 -9.76
CA ALA A 43 6.60 2.19 -10.96
C ALA A 43 5.80 3.41 -11.39
N THR A 44 6.46 4.35 -12.08
CA THR A 44 5.75 5.44 -12.74
C THR A 44 5.03 4.92 -13.98
N ASP A 45 4.01 5.67 -14.42
CA ASP A 45 3.27 5.37 -15.66
C ASP A 45 4.21 5.20 -16.88
N LYS A 46 5.29 5.97 -16.94
CA LYS A 46 6.30 5.89 -18.01
C LYS A 46 7.23 4.67 -17.89
N GLU A 47 7.47 4.18 -16.68
CA GLU A 47 8.32 3.01 -16.45
C GLU A 47 7.55 1.70 -16.67
N PHE A 48 6.22 1.73 -16.59
CA PHE A 48 5.40 0.53 -16.73
C PHE A 48 5.13 0.19 -18.20
N ASP A 49 6.13 -0.40 -18.86
CA ASP A 49 6.05 -0.86 -20.25
C ASP A 49 6.23 -2.40 -20.38
N GLU A 50 6.31 -2.88 -21.62
CA GLU A 50 6.51 -4.31 -21.91
C GLU A 50 7.82 -4.85 -21.30
N GLN A 51 8.88 -4.05 -21.31
CA GLN A 51 10.18 -4.45 -20.78
C GLN A 51 10.10 -4.59 -19.25
N TYR A 52 9.45 -3.65 -18.57
CA TYR A 52 9.21 -3.74 -17.12
C TYR A 52 8.40 -4.98 -16.77
N VAL A 53 7.33 -5.28 -17.53
CA VAL A 53 6.52 -6.47 -17.30
C VAL A 53 7.37 -7.75 -17.40
N ARG A 54 8.18 -7.86 -18.45
CA ARG A 54 9.04 -9.04 -18.68
C ARG A 54 10.17 -9.17 -17.65
N ALA A 55 10.79 -8.05 -17.29
CA ALA A 55 12.01 -8.04 -16.47
C ALA A 55 11.71 -8.03 -14.96
N ILE A 56 10.59 -7.43 -14.54
CA ILE A 56 10.28 -7.19 -13.12
C ILE A 56 9.01 -7.92 -12.71
N LEU A 57 7.88 -7.68 -13.39
CA LEU A 57 6.58 -8.16 -12.91
C LEU A 57 6.45 -9.68 -13.03
N ILE A 58 6.75 -10.27 -14.20
CA ILE A 58 6.66 -11.72 -14.42
C ILE A 58 7.57 -12.50 -13.46
N PRO A 59 8.86 -12.14 -13.27
CA PRO A 59 9.69 -12.80 -12.28
C PRO A 59 9.15 -12.67 -10.86
N LEU A 60 8.63 -11.50 -10.48
CA LEU A 60 8.06 -11.28 -9.16
C LEU A 60 6.83 -12.17 -8.89
N ILE A 61 5.86 -12.20 -9.80
CA ILE A 61 4.63 -13.01 -9.61
C ILE A 61 4.91 -14.52 -9.69
N SER A 62 6.06 -14.92 -10.26
CA SER A 62 6.51 -16.31 -10.33
C SER A 62 7.29 -16.75 -9.08
N ASP A 63 7.68 -15.82 -8.21
CA ASP A 63 8.39 -16.09 -6.96
C ASP A 63 7.41 -16.13 -5.78
N SER A 64 6.87 -17.33 -5.52
CA SER A 64 5.90 -17.54 -4.44
C SER A 64 6.45 -17.22 -3.04
N LYS A 65 7.77 -17.42 -2.82
CA LYS A 65 8.41 -17.10 -1.55
C LYS A 65 8.45 -15.61 -1.32
N ARG A 66 8.85 -14.85 -2.35
CA ARG A 66 8.86 -13.39 -2.29
C ARG A 66 7.46 -12.81 -2.15
N LEU A 67 6.46 -13.36 -2.86
CA LEU A 67 5.06 -12.95 -2.69
C LEU A 67 4.54 -13.19 -1.26
N ALA A 68 4.89 -14.33 -0.65
CA ALA A 68 4.51 -14.62 0.73
C ALA A 68 5.14 -13.62 1.72
N GLN A 69 6.39 -13.23 1.50
CA GLN A 69 7.07 -12.21 2.30
C GLN A 69 6.41 -10.85 2.13
N MET A 70 6.11 -10.43 0.90
CA MET A 70 5.40 -9.18 0.65
C MET A 70 3.99 -9.18 1.24
N SER A 71 3.29 -10.32 1.23
CA SER A 71 1.96 -10.45 1.84
C SER A 71 1.99 -10.19 3.34
N GLU A 72 2.95 -10.79 4.05
CA GLU A 72 3.15 -10.55 5.48
C GLU A 72 3.54 -9.08 5.75
N SER A 73 4.46 -8.52 4.97
CA SER A 73 4.84 -7.12 5.05
C SER A 73 3.67 -6.15 4.80
N ALA A 74 2.82 -6.44 3.81
CA ALA A 74 1.63 -5.63 3.53
C ALA A 74 0.66 -5.65 4.71
N LYS A 75 0.48 -6.82 5.33
CA LYS A 75 -0.35 -6.99 6.52
C LYS A 75 0.17 -6.17 7.70
N GLN A 76 1.48 -6.13 7.90
CA GLN A 76 2.12 -5.33 8.96
C GLN A 76 1.96 -3.82 8.75
N ALA A 77 1.85 -3.36 7.51
CA ALA A 77 1.58 -1.96 7.19
C ALA A 77 0.09 -1.57 7.37
N GLY A 78 -0.81 -2.54 7.54
CA GLY A 78 -2.24 -2.30 7.70
C GLY A 78 -2.60 -1.71 9.07
N VAL A 79 -3.48 -0.71 9.09
CA VAL A 79 -4.09 -0.16 10.32
C VAL A 79 -5.52 -0.65 10.41
N LEU A 80 -5.77 -1.59 11.32
CA LEU A 80 -7.06 -2.28 11.46
C LEU A 80 -7.96 -1.71 12.56
N ASP A 81 -7.42 -0.85 13.42
CA ASP A 81 -8.10 -0.25 14.57
C ASP A 81 -8.44 1.24 14.35
N GLY A 82 -8.48 1.66 13.08
CA GLY A 82 -8.66 3.07 12.71
C GLY A 82 -10.00 3.65 13.23
N THR A 83 -11.06 2.84 13.21
CA THR A 83 -12.37 3.25 13.73
C THR A 83 -12.33 3.46 15.23
N GLU A 84 -11.77 2.51 15.98
CA GLU A 84 -11.65 2.55 17.44
C GLU A 84 -10.80 3.75 17.88
N ARG A 85 -9.66 3.97 17.23
CA ARG A 85 -8.79 5.14 17.49
C ARG A 85 -9.51 6.45 17.23
N PHE A 86 -10.29 6.53 16.16
CA PHE A 86 -11.05 7.73 15.82
C PHE A 86 -12.16 8.02 16.85
N VAL A 87 -12.88 6.99 17.28
CA VAL A 87 -13.88 7.11 18.34
C VAL A 87 -13.24 7.58 19.65
N ALA A 88 -12.13 6.97 20.06
CA ALA A 88 -11.42 7.36 21.29
C ALA A 88 -10.98 8.84 21.26
N MET A 89 -10.51 9.35 20.11
CA MET A 89 -10.16 10.76 19.95
C MET A 89 -11.38 11.69 20.10
N ILE A 90 -12.55 11.29 19.57
CA ILE A 90 -13.78 12.06 19.73
C ILE A 90 -14.21 12.10 21.20
N GLU A 91 -14.20 10.95 21.87
CA GLU A 91 -14.57 10.84 23.29
C GLU A 91 -13.68 11.72 24.17
N GLU A 92 -12.36 11.73 23.94
CA GLU A 92 -11.40 12.58 24.66
C GLU A 92 -11.72 14.06 24.52
N VAL A 93 -12.08 14.52 23.31
CA VAL A 93 -12.41 15.93 23.06
C VAL A 93 -13.75 16.30 23.72
N VAL A 94 -14.73 15.40 23.69
CA VAL A 94 -16.05 15.64 24.28
C VAL A 94 -15.99 15.64 25.81
N SER A 95 -15.20 14.76 26.44
CA SER A 95 -15.08 14.66 27.90
C SER A 95 -14.32 15.81 28.55
N ARG A 96 -13.67 16.68 27.76
CA ARG A 96 -12.97 17.89 28.22
C ARG A 96 -13.88 19.13 28.31
N ARG A 97 -15.15 18.98 27.99
CA ARG A 97 -16.19 20.00 28.20
C ARG A 97 -16.91 19.76 29.53
#